data_AF-A0AAW8CCN3-F1
#
_entry.id   AF-A0AAW8CCN3-F1
#
_cell.length_a   1.000
_cell.length_b   1.000
_cell.length_c   1.000
_cell.angle_alpha   90.00
_cell.angle_beta   90.00
_cell.angle_gamma   90.00
#
_symmetry.space_group_name_H-M   'P 1'
#
loop_
_entity.id
_entity.type
_entity.pdbx_description
1 polymer ?
#
loop_
_entity_poly.entity_id
_entity_poly.type
_entity_poly.pdbx_seq_one_letter_code
_entity_poly.pdbx_strand_id
1 'polypeptide(L)'
;MNLENWLENYFKQAVTFVKNSANLTACSQIIELENGECYILHQQSERATNLGINYGLEWQILNTITPLNIAPNVLYHNQHFTILSYIQGAEVTQFTLPLLSQLAQHLAKLHQFNDPQAVRFLQKFANFDIVERCHFLYKQLTLQQKQCIDISILKPIKPFAKSICHHDLHLGNFIENDGQLFLIDWEYAAVSDPALDIALFFNANKLTTKQKNYFFDYYLELTKFNQQAFKSKINEYQVVVNLLNQVWEEVAK
;
A
#
# COMPACT_ATOMS: atom_id res chain seq x y z
N MET A 1 18.63 -22.78 -12.82
CA MET A 1 19.46 -21.85 -12.02
C MET A 1 18.64 -21.49 -10.79
N ASN A 2 19.15 -21.70 -9.58
CA ASN A 2 18.47 -21.24 -8.35
C ASN A 2 18.48 -19.70 -8.30
N LEU A 3 17.61 -19.12 -7.49
CA LEU A 3 17.43 -17.66 -7.44
C LEU A 3 18.71 -16.92 -7.03
N GLU A 4 19.42 -17.43 -6.03
CA GLU A 4 20.68 -16.87 -5.55
C GLU A 4 21.72 -16.75 -6.67
N ASN A 5 22.02 -17.84 -7.40
CA ASN A 5 22.95 -17.76 -8.53
C ASN A 5 22.43 -16.83 -9.64
N TRP A 6 21.12 -16.70 -9.81
CA TRP A 6 20.58 -15.72 -10.77
C TRP A 6 20.85 -14.29 -10.32
N LEU A 7 20.61 -13.98 -9.04
CA LEU A 7 20.84 -12.66 -8.45
C LEU A 7 22.33 -12.29 -8.51
N GLU A 8 23.23 -13.21 -8.14
CA GLU A 8 24.68 -12.99 -8.26
C GLU A 8 25.11 -12.73 -9.69
N ASN A 9 24.52 -13.46 -10.66
CA ASN A 9 24.77 -13.23 -12.07
C ASN A 9 24.20 -11.90 -12.59
N TYR A 10 23.07 -11.45 -12.04
CA TYR A 10 22.43 -10.18 -12.40
C TYR A 10 23.22 -8.99 -11.85
N PHE A 11 23.57 -9.02 -10.56
CA PHE A 11 24.30 -7.96 -9.87
C PHE A 11 25.82 -8.00 -10.06
N LYS A 12 26.37 -9.11 -10.56
CA LYS A 12 27.82 -9.35 -10.73
C LYS A 12 28.62 -9.31 -9.42
N GLN A 13 27.97 -9.65 -8.31
CA GLN A 13 28.57 -9.73 -6.98
C GLN A 13 27.77 -10.68 -6.08
N ALA A 14 28.36 -11.09 -4.95
CA ALA A 14 27.69 -11.96 -3.99
C ALA A 14 26.45 -11.29 -3.40
N VAL A 15 25.42 -12.09 -3.08
CA VAL A 15 24.15 -11.62 -2.53
C VAL A 15 23.84 -12.33 -1.22
N THR A 16 23.55 -11.55 -0.19
CA THR A 16 23.13 -12.06 1.12
C THR A 16 21.65 -11.73 1.36
N PHE A 17 20.89 -12.72 1.81
CA PHE A 17 19.50 -12.51 2.24
C PHE A 17 19.48 -12.07 3.70
N VAL A 18 19.00 -10.86 3.96
CA VAL A 18 18.91 -10.31 5.32
C VAL A 18 17.78 -11.01 6.07
N LYS A 19 18.09 -11.64 7.21
CA LYS A 19 17.11 -12.32 8.05
C LYS A 19 16.48 -11.35 9.05
N ASN A 20 15.17 -11.50 9.29
CA ASN A 20 14.42 -10.86 10.38
C ASN A 20 14.46 -9.31 10.41
N SER A 21 14.09 -8.66 9.31
CA SER A 21 13.70 -7.24 9.38
C SER A 21 12.28 -7.12 9.93
N ALA A 22 12.13 -6.40 11.04
CA ALA A 22 10.87 -6.25 11.79
C ALA A 22 9.71 -5.60 10.98
N ASN A 23 10.00 -5.02 9.81
CA ASN A 23 9.07 -4.24 8.99
C ASN A 23 8.70 -4.91 7.66
N LEU A 24 8.96 -6.21 7.48
CA LEU A 24 8.50 -6.91 6.28
C LEU A 24 7.22 -7.68 6.61
N THR A 25 6.21 -7.56 5.74
CA THR A 25 5.23 -8.63 5.62
C THR A 25 6.00 -9.92 5.36
N ALA A 26 5.51 -11.06 5.86
CA ALA A 26 6.25 -12.33 5.79
C ALA A 26 6.51 -12.84 4.34
N CYS A 27 6.23 -12.01 3.33
CA CYS A 27 6.29 -12.28 1.90
C CYS A 27 7.36 -11.45 1.16
N SER A 28 8.10 -10.58 1.86
CA SER A 28 9.16 -9.72 1.28
C SER A 28 10.52 -10.04 1.90
N GLN A 29 11.59 -9.84 1.15
CA GLN A 29 12.96 -10.07 1.61
C GLN A 29 13.86 -8.90 1.24
N ILE A 30 14.75 -8.51 2.14
CA ILE A 30 15.85 -7.60 1.81
C ILE A 30 17.03 -8.45 1.33
N ILE A 31 17.59 -8.09 0.19
CA ILE A 31 18.87 -8.61 -0.28
C ILE A 31 19.93 -7.52 -0.15
N GLU A 32 21.10 -7.90 0.34
CA GLU A 32 22.26 -7.02 0.50
C GLU A 32 23.39 -7.55 -0.37
N LEU A 33 24.00 -6.67 -1.16
CA LEU A 33 25.12 -6.98 -2.02
C LEU A 33 26.45 -6.81 -1.26
N GLU A 34 27.53 -7.41 -1.76
CA GLU A 34 28.88 -7.32 -1.14
C GLU A 34 29.37 -5.88 -0.90
N ASN A 35 28.94 -4.94 -1.75
CA ASN A 35 29.26 -3.52 -1.62
C ASN A 35 28.38 -2.75 -0.60
N GLY A 36 27.44 -3.43 0.07
CA GLY A 36 26.51 -2.86 1.05
C GLY A 36 25.24 -2.24 0.45
N GLU A 37 25.01 -2.35 -0.87
CA GLU A 37 23.75 -1.92 -1.48
C GLU A 37 22.61 -2.89 -1.14
N CYS A 38 21.44 -2.34 -0.79
CA CYS A 38 20.26 -3.12 -0.46
C CYS A 38 19.19 -3.03 -1.56
N TYR A 39 18.39 -4.09 -1.69
CA TYR A 39 17.23 -4.15 -2.56
C TYR A 39 16.10 -4.93 -1.89
N ILE A 40 14.87 -4.71 -2.34
CA ILE A 40 13.72 -5.50 -1.91
C ILE A 40 13.40 -6.55 -2.97
N LEU A 41 13.25 -7.79 -2.54
CA LEU A 41 12.85 -8.92 -3.36
C LEU A 41 11.46 -9.39 -2.93
N HIS A 42 10.53 -9.37 -3.88
CA HIS A 42 9.18 -9.91 -3.73
C HIS A 42 9.06 -11.23 -4.50
N GLN A 43 8.59 -12.27 -3.82
CA GLN A 43 8.29 -13.57 -4.44
C GLN A 43 6.87 -13.99 -4.08
N GLN A 44 6.09 -14.38 -5.10
CA GLN A 44 4.72 -14.85 -4.84
C GLN A 44 4.77 -16.19 -4.08
N SER A 45 4.39 -16.14 -2.80
CA SER A 45 4.24 -17.33 -1.95
C SER A 45 2.76 -17.73 -1.81
N GLU A 46 2.51 -18.92 -1.27
CA GLU A 46 1.16 -19.34 -0.89
C GLU A 46 0.57 -18.39 0.16
N ARG A 47 1.39 -17.96 1.14
CA ARG A 47 0.98 -16.95 2.13
C ARG A 47 0.59 -15.64 1.45
N ALA A 48 1.42 -15.12 0.55
CA ALA A 48 1.12 -13.89 -0.18
C ALA A 48 -0.21 -14.00 -0.95
N THR A 49 -0.43 -15.14 -1.60
CA THR A 49 -1.65 -15.44 -2.34
C THR A 49 -2.87 -15.51 -1.43
N ASN A 50 -2.77 -16.15 -0.27
CA ASN A 50 -3.85 -16.25 0.71
C ASN A 50 -4.17 -14.89 1.36
N LEU A 51 -3.15 -14.02 1.47
CA LEU A 51 -3.30 -12.62 1.83
C LEU A 51 -3.75 -11.75 0.64
N GLY A 52 -3.96 -12.30 -0.55
CA GLY A 52 -4.42 -11.59 -1.75
C GLY A 52 -3.45 -10.53 -2.28
N ILE A 53 -2.16 -10.66 -1.96
CA ILE A 53 -1.09 -9.86 -2.54
C ILE A 53 -0.89 -10.28 -4.00
N ASN A 54 -0.70 -9.28 -4.87
CA ASN A 54 -0.41 -9.47 -6.28
C ASN A 54 0.78 -8.59 -6.70
N TYR A 55 1.99 -9.15 -6.62
CA TYR A 55 3.22 -8.43 -6.99
C TYR A 55 3.30 -8.07 -8.49
N GLY A 56 2.51 -8.73 -9.35
CA GLY A 56 2.35 -8.32 -10.74
C GLY A 56 1.54 -7.04 -10.90
N LEU A 57 0.51 -6.85 -10.07
CA LEU A 57 -0.25 -5.59 -10.01
C LEU A 57 0.59 -4.48 -9.37
N GLU A 58 1.28 -4.77 -8.27
CA GLU A 58 2.23 -3.84 -7.63
C GLU A 58 3.24 -3.32 -8.66
N TRP A 59 3.89 -4.23 -9.40
CA TRP A 59 4.83 -3.88 -10.46
C TRP A 59 4.22 -2.88 -11.48
N GLN A 60 3.00 -3.16 -11.95
CA GLN A 60 2.33 -2.27 -12.91
C GLN A 60 2.01 -0.90 -12.31
N ILE A 61 1.61 -0.86 -11.04
CA ILE A 61 1.34 0.39 -10.33
C ILE A 61 2.63 1.19 -10.16
N LEU A 62 3.69 0.59 -9.61
CA LEU A 62 4.98 1.25 -9.40
C LEU A 62 5.57 1.81 -10.70
N ASN A 63 5.50 1.03 -11.79
CA ASN A 63 5.93 1.49 -13.10
C ASN A 63 5.05 2.63 -13.64
N THR A 64 3.74 2.62 -13.34
CA THR A 64 2.82 3.69 -13.75
C THR A 64 3.11 4.99 -12.99
N ILE A 65 3.35 4.91 -11.68
CA ILE A 65 3.53 6.08 -10.81
C ILE A 65 4.98 6.57 -10.71
N THR A 66 5.92 5.96 -11.43
CA THR A 66 7.34 6.35 -11.44
C THR A 66 7.55 7.87 -11.59
N PRO A 67 6.80 8.61 -12.44
CA PRO A 67 6.97 10.07 -12.56
C PRO A 67 6.66 10.86 -11.28
N LEU A 68 5.92 10.28 -10.32
CA LEU A 68 5.64 10.93 -9.04
C LEU A 68 6.86 10.95 -8.11
N ASN A 69 7.81 10.03 -8.29
CA ASN A 69 9.01 9.89 -7.46
C ASN A 69 8.69 9.80 -5.94
N ILE A 70 7.66 9.04 -5.56
CA ILE A 70 7.24 8.87 -4.16
C ILE A 70 7.37 7.42 -3.65
N ALA A 71 7.84 6.50 -4.49
CA ALA A 71 7.82 5.07 -4.25
C ALA A 71 9.13 4.40 -4.71
N PRO A 72 9.43 3.15 -4.29
CA PRO A 72 10.52 2.37 -4.83
C PRO A 72 10.48 2.24 -6.36
N ASN A 73 11.64 2.29 -7.00
CA ASN A 73 11.77 1.97 -8.42
C ASN A 73 11.76 0.46 -8.61
N VAL A 74 11.13 0.00 -9.67
CA VAL A 74 11.26 -1.39 -10.14
C VAL A 74 12.56 -1.52 -10.92
N LEU A 75 13.46 -2.39 -10.46
CA LEU A 75 14.69 -2.72 -11.20
C LEU A 75 14.48 -3.90 -12.15
N TYR A 76 13.68 -4.87 -11.70
CA TYR A 76 13.44 -6.09 -12.45
C TYR A 76 12.09 -6.70 -12.08
N HIS A 77 11.41 -7.28 -13.06
CA HIS A 77 10.18 -8.03 -12.85
C HIS A 77 10.09 -9.20 -13.84
N ASN A 78 9.67 -10.36 -13.34
CA ASN A 78 9.23 -11.47 -14.16
C ASN A 78 8.07 -12.22 -13.47
N GLN A 79 7.62 -13.33 -14.07
CA GLN A 79 6.53 -14.15 -13.53
C GLN A 79 6.80 -14.81 -12.17
N HIS A 80 8.04 -14.77 -11.66
CA HIS A 80 8.48 -15.44 -10.43
C HIS A 80 8.81 -14.46 -9.31
N PHE A 81 9.40 -13.30 -9.63
CA PHE A 81 9.81 -12.32 -8.63
C PHE A 81 9.93 -10.90 -9.19
N THR A 82 9.91 -9.94 -8.27
CA THR A 82 10.16 -8.51 -8.52
C THR A 82 11.32 -8.04 -7.64
N ILE A 83 12.19 -7.20 -8.20
CA ILE A 83 13.27 -6.51 -7.47
C ILE A 83 12.96 -5.02 -7.49
N LEU A 84 12.88 -4.42 -6.30
CA LEU A 84 12.68 -2.99 -6.09
C LEU A 84 13.93 -2.35 -5.47
N SER A 85 14.11 -1.05 -5.71
CA SER A 85 15.15 -0.28 -5.05
C SER A 85 14.88 -0.22 -3.56
N TYR A 86 15.89 -0.39 -2.72
CA TYR A 86 15.76 -0.08 -1.31
C TYR A 86 15.78 1.44 -1.11
N ILE A 87 14.78 1.99 -0.45
CA ILE A 87 14.77 3.41 -0.08
C ILE A 87 15.58 3.57 1.21
N GLN A 88 16.81 4.09 1.07
CA GLN A 88 17.60 4.50 2.23
C GLN A 88 16.98 5.72 2.87
N GLY A 89 16.91 5.75 4.20
CA GLY A 89 16.36 6.90 4.93
C GLY A 89 16.03 6.57 6.38
N ALA A 90 15.54 7.57 7.10
CA ALA A 90 15.06 7.41 8.46
C ALA A 90 13.62 6.91 8.47
N GLU A 91 13.33 5.95 9.34
CA GLU A 91 11.96 5.56 9.66
C GLU A 91 11.23 6.70 10.36
N VAL A 92 9.97 6.91 9.99
CA VAL A 92 9.14 7.92 10.63
C VAL A 92 8.47 7.34 11.87
N THR A 93 8.62 8.02 13.01
CA THR A 93 8.11 7.52 14.30
C THR A 93 6.88 8.26 14.81
N GLN A 94 6.55 9.42 14.23
CA GLN A 94 5.41 10.23 14.66
C GLN A 94 4.85 11.15 13.57
N PHE A 95 3.58 11.48 13.69
CA PHE A 95 2.91 12.42 12.80
C PHE A 95 3.17 13.88 13.19
N THR A 96 4.05 14.56 12.46
CA THR A 96 4.23 16.01 12.54
C THR A 96 3.34 16.73 11.54
N LEU A 97 3.06 18.03 11.73
CA LEU A 97 2.31 18.81 10.74
C LEU A 97 3.05 18.89 9.38
N PRO A 98 4.39 19.10 9.33
CA PRO A 98 5.14 19.04 8.07
C PRO A 98 4.96 17.70 7.33
N LEU A 99 5.09 16.58 8.04
CA LEU A 99 4.88 15.24 7.46
C LEU A 99 3.47 15.10 6.91
N LEU A 100 2.44 15.51 7.65
CA LEU A 100 1.05 15.43 7.20
C LEU A 100 0.79 16.28 5.96
N SER A 101 1.39 17.46 5.84
CA SER A 101 1.30 18.26 4.60
C SER A 101 2.03 17.59 3.44
N GLN A 102 3.23 17.02 3.64
CA GLN A 102 3.93 16.28 2.58
C GLN A 102 3.13 15.06 2.11
N LEU A 103 2.59 14.27 3.05
CA LEU A 103 1.73 13.13 2.75
C LEU A 103 0.49 13.57 1.98
N ALA A 104 -0.18 14.66 2.39
CA ALA A 104 -1.33 15.20 1.67
C ALA A 104 -0.96 15.61 0.23
N GLN A 105 0.23 16.18 0.00
CA GLN A 105 0.72 16.49 -1.35
C GLN A 105 0.94 15.22 -2.18
N HIS A 106 1.58 14.20 -1.63
CA HIS A 106 1.83 12.94 -2.33
C HIS A 106 0.52 12.24 -2.68
N LEU A 107 -0.41 12.13 -1.74
CA LEU A 107 -1.69 11.49 -1.96
C LEU A 107 -2.57 12.30 -2.92
N ALA A 108 -2.56 13.63 -2.87
CA ALA A 108 -3.29 14.44 -3.84
C ALA A 108 -2.75 14.22 -5.27
N LYS A 109 -1.42 14.21 -5.44
CA LYS A 109 -0.79 13.91 -6.74
C LYS A 109 -1.10 12.50 -7.22
N LEU A 110 -1.03 11.50 -6.34
CA LEU A 110 -1.34 10.10 -6.64
C LEU A 110 -2.82 9.92 -7.04
N HIS A 111 -3.75 10.41 -6.22
CA HIS A 111 -5.18 10.24 -6.42
C HIS A 111 -5.71 10.99 -7.65
N GLN A 112 -4.99 12.02 -8.11
CA GLN A 112 -5.33 12.80 -9.30
C GLN A 112 -4.36 12.56 -10.45
N PHE A 113 -3.53 11.51 -10.36
CA PHE A 113 -2.52 11.24 -11.37
C PHE A 113 -3.16 10.90 -12.71
N ASN A 114 -2.97 11.79 -13.68
CA ASN A 114 -3.67 11.79 -14.97
C ASN A 114 -2.72 11.69 -16.16
N ASP A 115 -1.49 11.21 -15.94
CA ASP A 115 -0.58 10.85 -17.02
C ASP A 115 -1.25 9.90 -18.03
N PRO A 116 -1.00 10.00 -19.35
CA PRO A 116 -1.63 9.11 -20.33
C PRO A 116 -1.48 7.62 -20.04
N GLN A 117 -0.36 7.19 -19.45
CA GLN A 117 -0.18 5.80 -19.02
C GLN A 117 -1.11 5.46 -17.86
N ALA A 118 -1.21 6.35 -16.86
CA ALA A 118 -2.10 6.20 -15.72
C ALA A 118 -3.57 6.15 -16.14
N VAL A 119 -4.01 7.00 -17.07
CA VAL A 119 -5.39 6.98 -17.60
C VAL A 119 -5.70 5.63 -18.27
N ARG A 120 -4.79 5.12 -19.10
CA ARG A 120 -4.95 3.80 -19.73
C ARG A 120 -4.97 2.67 -18.69
N PHE A 121 -4.11 2.76 -17.68
CA PHE A 121 -4.08 1.81 -16.56
C PHE A 121 -5.41 1.80 -15.81
N LEU A 122 -5.92 2.97 -15.40
CA LEU A 122 -7.21 3.11 -14.72
C LEU A 122 -8.38 2.56 -15.55
N GLN A 123 -8.35 2.66 -16.88
CA GLN A 123 -9.38 2.08 -17.75
C GLN A 123 -9.30 0.55 -17.82
N LYS A 124 -8.10 -0.02 -17.74
CA LYS A 124 -7.86 -1.46 -17.84
C LYS A 124 -8.29 -2.24 -16.59
N PHE A 125 -8.10 -1.68 -15.40
CA PHE A 125 -8.33 -2.38 -14.14
C PHE A 125 -9.71 -2.10 -13.55
N ALA A 126 -10.34 -3.13 -12.97
CA ALA A 126 -11.53 -2.95 -12.15
C ALA A 126 -11.19 -2.17 -10.88
N ASN A 127 -12.20 -1.54 -10.29
CA ASN A 127 -12.03 -0.97 -8.95
C ASN A 127 -11.91 -2.10 -7.94
N PHE A 128 -10.93 -1.98 -7.05
CA PHE A 128 -10.86 -2.75 -5.83
C PHE A 128 -12.12 -2.52 -5.01
N ASP A 129 -12.78 -3.61 -4.63
CA ASP A 129 -13.94 -3.62 -3.77
C ASP A 129 -13.55 -4.18 -2.38
N ILE A 130 -13.61 -3.30 -1.37
CA ILE A 130 -13.28 -3.68 -0.01
C ILE A 130 -14.26 -4.73 0.58
N VAL A 131 -15.50 -4.78 0.11
CA VAL A 131 -16.47 -5.80 0.53
C VAL A 131 -16.06 -7.16 -0.01
N GLU A 132 -15.68 -7.23 -1.30
CA GLU A 132 -15.12 -8.46 -1.88
C GLU A 132 -13.84 -8.88 -1.17
N ARG A 133 -12.99 -7.92 -0.80
CA ARG A 133 -11.78 -8.17 -0.01
C ARG A 133 -12.11 -8.80 1.36
N CYS A 134 -13.06 -8.26 2.09
CA CYS A 134 -13.51 -8.84 3.37
C CYS A 134 -13.98 -10.28 3.17
N HIS A 135 -14.80 -10.54 2.14
CA HIS A 135 -15.26 -11.90 1.83
C HIS A 135 -14.11 -12.84 1.43
N PHE A 136 -13.15 -12.36 0.65
CA PHE A 136 -11.97 -13.13 0.26
C PHE A 136 -11.17 -13.58 1.48
N LEU A 137 -10.82 -12.65 2.36
CA LEU A 137 -10.05 -12.95 3.57
C LEU A 137 -10.85 -13.80 4.56
N TYR A 138 -12.15 -13.52 4.73
CA TYR A 138 -13.02 -14.29 5.62
C TYR A 138 -13.09 -15.77 5.20
N LYS A 139 -13.00 -16.08 3.90
CA LYS A 139 -12.98 -17.48 3.44
C LYS A 139 -11.78 -18.26 3.97
N GLN A 140 -10.64 -17.59 4.17
CA GLN A 140 -9.40 -18.18 4.70
C GLN A 140 -9.47 -18.50 6.20
N LEU A 141 -10.46 -17.95 6.91
CA LEU A 141 -10.62 -18.18 8.34
C LEU A 141 -11.14 -19.59 8.65
N THR A 142 -10.65 -20.13 9.76
CA THR A 142 -11.19 -21.36 10.38
C THR A 142 -12.62 -21.13 10.88
N LEU A 143 -13.38 -22.21 11.11
CA LEU A 143 -14.74 -22.12 11.64
C LEU A 143 -14.79 -21.40 12.99
N GLN A 144 -13.77 -21.58 13.84
CA GLN A 144 -13.70 -20.93 15.14
C GLN A 144 -13.51 -19.40 15.00
N GLN A 145 -12.60 -18.95 14.13
CA GLN A 145 -12.37 -17.52 13.89
C GLN A 145 -13.62 -16.84 13.30
N LYS A 146 -14.34 -17.53 12.41
CA LYS A 146 -15.59 -17.04 11.79
C LYS A 146 -16.69 -16.74 12.81
N GLN A 147 -16.74 -17.43 13.95
CA GLN A 147 -17.77 -17.20 14.97
C GLN A 147 -17.69 -15.81 15.63
N CYS A 148 -16.52 -15.18 15.58
CA CYS A 148 -16.29 -13.87 16.20
C CYS A 148 -16.50 -12.70 15.22
N ILE A 149 -16.80 -12.97 13.95
CA ILE A 149 -16.83 -11.98 12.88
C ILE A 149 -18.16 -12.05 12.13
N ASP A 150 -18.96 -10.99 12.26
CA ASP A 150 -20.22 -10.86 11.53
C ASP A 150 -20.01 -10.14 10.18
N ILE A 151 -19.86 -10.92 9.11
CA ILE A 151 -19.76 -10.37 7.75
C ILE A 151 -21.10 -9.97 7.13
N SER A 152 -22.24 -10.27 7.78
CA SER A 152 -23.57 -9.94 7.24
C SER A 152 -23.85 -8.43 7.24
N ILE A 153 -23.07 -7.67 8.00
CA ILE A 153 -23.15 -6.20 8.06
C ILE A 153 -22.61 -5.51 6.80
N LEU A 154 -21.89 -6.25 5.95
CA LEU A 154 -21.30 -5.73 4.73
C LEU A 154 -22.39 -5.31 3.74
N LYS A 155 -22.22 -4.11 3.18
CA LYS A 155 -23.10 -3.56 2.15
C LYS A 155 -22.25 -3.10 0.97
N PRO A 156 -22.71 -3.28 -0.28
CA PRO A 156 -22.01 -2.74 -1.44
C PRO A 156 -21.81 -1.23 -1.31
N ILE A 157 -20.59 -0.76 -1.60
CA ILE A 157 -20.26 0.67 -1.56
C ILE A 157 -19.89 1.11 -2.97
N LYS A 158 -20.59 2.12 -3.48
CA LYS A 158 -20.24 2.73 -4.76
C LYS A 158 -19.06 3.70 -4.56
N PRO A 159 -17.96 3.59 -5.33
CA PRO A 159 -16.86 4.54 -5.26
C PRO A 159 -17.28 5.99 -5.58
N PHE A 160 -16.68 6.95 -4.87
CA PHE A 160 -16.74 8.39 -5.15
C PHE A 160 -15.91 8.75 -6.39
N ALA A 161 -14.70 8.21 -6.49
CA ALA A 161 -13.82 8.37 -7.63
C ALA A 161 -13.04 7.09 -7.93
N LYS A 162 -12.28 7.10 -9.02
CA LYS A 162 -11.42 5.99 -9.46
C LYS A 162 -10.00 6.49 -9.65
N SER A 163 -9.08 5.99 -8.83
CA SER A 163 -7.69 6.45 -8.75
C SER A 163 -6.76 5.30 -8.34
N ILE A 164 -5.45 5.48 -8.46
CA ILE A 164 -4.47 4.59 -7.83
C ILE A 164 -4.42 4.93 -6.34
N CYS A 165 -4.53 3.93 -5.47
CA CYS A 165 -4.53 4.06 -4.01
C CYS A 165 -3.50 3.10 -3.40
N HIS A 166 -2.95 3.45 -2.23
CA HIS A 166 -1.92 2.67 -1.54
C HIS A 166 -2.51 1.58 -0.63
N HIS A 167 -3.60 1.89 0.07
CA HIS A 167 -4.34 1.07 1.02
C HIS A 167 -3.65 0.70 2.33
N ASP A 168 -2.33 0.82 2.42
CA ASP A 168 -1.58 0.51 3.65
C ASP A 168 -0.70 1.67 4.17
N LEU A 169 -1.32 2.82 4.42
CA LEU A 169 -0.62 4.02 4.87
C LEU A 169 -0.50 4.04 6.39
N HIS A 170 0.68 3.75 6.92
CA HIS A 170 1.06 3.96 8.31
C HIS A 170 2.53 4.33 8.45
N LEU A 171 2.93 4.81 9.63
CA LEU A 171 4.30 5.31 9.89
C LEU A 171 5.41 4.32 9.50
N GLY A 172 5.19 3.02 9.70
CA GLY A 172 6.13 1.97 9.31
C GLY A 172 6.40 1.87 7.81
N ASN A 173 5.47 2.37 6.97
CA ASN A 173 5.61 2.41 5.52
C ASN A 173 6.10 3.77 5.01
N PHE A 174 6.55 4.65 5.91
CA PHE A 174 7.06 5.99 5.58
C PHE A 174 8.56 6.07 5.83
N ILE A 175 9.31 6.45 4.81
CA ILE A 175 10.76 6.67 4.89
C ILE A 175 11.05 8.13 4.53
N GLU A 176 11.74 8.83 5.42
CA GLU A 176 12.26 10.17 5.13
C GLU A 176 13.71 10.08 4.65
N ASN A 177 13.97 10.62 3.46
CA ASN A 177 15.31 10.73 2.91
C ASN A 177 15.53 12.14 2.37
N ASP A 178 16.58 12.81 2.84
CA ASP A 178 16.94 14.19 2.46
C ASP A 178 15.76 15.19 2.48
N GLY A 179 14.87 15.05 3.46
CA GLY A 179 13.70 15.92 3.65
C GLY A 179 12.50 15.59 2.76
N GLN A 180 12.58 14.54 1.94
CA GLN A 180 11.50 14.01 1.13
C GLN A 180 10.91 12.74 1.77
N LEU A 181 9.58 12.67 1.78
CA LEU A 181 8.83 11.47 2.17
C LEU A 181 8.73 10.45 1.01
N PHE A 182 9.03 9.20 1.29
CA PHE A 182 8.75 8.06 0.43
C PHE A 182 7.73 7.13 1.08
N LEU A 183 6.87 6.54 0.24
CA LEU A 183 5.90 5.53 0.62
C LEU A 183 6.42 4.18 0.12
N ILE A 184 6.56 3.21 1.02
CA ILE A 184 6.98 1.84 0.70
C ILE A 184 5.83 0.86 0.93
N ASP A 185 6.05 -0.41 0.56
CA ASP A 185 5.09 -1.49 0.74
C ASP A 185 3.76 -1.29 -0.02
N TRP A 186 3.86 -1.36 -1.36
CA TRP A 186 2.74 -1.14 -2.28
C TRP A 186 1.97 -2.44 -2.59
N GLU A 187 2.13 -3.49 -1.80
CA GLU A 187 1.63 -4.84 -2.10
C GLU A 187 0.09 -4.94 -2.14
N TYR A 188 -0.60 -4.02 -1.45
CA TYR A 188 -2.07 -3.87 -1.49
C TYR A 188 -2.55 -2.75 -2.40
N ALA A 189 -1.64 -2.05 -3.08
CA ALA A 189 -2.02 -0.94 -3.93
C ALA A 189 -2.93 -1.41 -5.07
N ALA A 190 -3.94 -0.60 -5.38
CA ALA A 190 -4.93 -0.95 -6.37
C ALA A 190 -5.58 0.29 -6.99
N VAL A 191 -6.28 0.07 -8.10
CA VAL A 191 -7.24 1.05 -8.60
C VAL A 191 -8.45 1.04 -7.68
N SER A 192 -8.74 2.13 -6.99
CA SER A 192 -9.76 2.19 -5.94
C SER A 192 -10.31 3.61 -5.74
N ASP A 193 -11.09 3.80 -4.68
CA ASP A 193 -11.61 5.09 -4.25
C ASP A 193 -10.60 5.80 -3.33
N PRO A 194 -10.14 7.01 -3.65
CA PRO A 194 -9.36 7.84 -2.74
C PRO A 194 -9.98 8.00 -1.36
N ALA A 195 -11.31 8.00 -1.25
CA ALA A 195 -11.98 8.09 0.04
C ALA A 195 -11.76 6.84 0.90
N LEU A 196 -11.62 5.66 0.28
CA LEU A 196 -11.27 4.44 0.99
C LEU A 196 -9.82 4.51 1.49
N ASP A 197 -8.89 4.99 0.66
CA ASP A 197 -7.47 5.10 1.04
C ASP A 197 -7.29 6.02 2.27
N ILE A 198 -8.00 7.16 2.28
CA ILE A 198 -8.01 8.06 3.44
C ILE A 198 -8.72 7.44 4.66
N ALA A 199 -9.78 6.65 4.45
CA ALA A 199 -10.46 5.95 5.54
C ALA A 199 -9.55 4.92 6.22
N LEU A 200 -8.80 4.13 5.43
CA LEU A 200 -7.79 3.19 5.91
C LEU A 200 -6.67 3.91 6.67
N PHE A 201 -6.12 4.99 6.09
CA PHE A 201 -5.12 5.83 6.75
C PHE A 201 -5.60 6.36 8.12
N PHE A 202 -6.81 6.90 8.19
CA PHE A 202 -7.35 7.43 9.45
C PHE A 202 -7.69 6.36 10.49
N ASN A 203 -7.88 5.11 10.06
CA ASN A 203 -8.16 3.97 10.93
C ASN A 203 -6.88 3.34 11.47
N ALA A 204 -5.89 3.10 10.60
CA ALA A 204 -4.61 2.48 10.95
C ALA A 204 -3.76 3.33 11.89
N ASN A 205 -4.00 4.65 11.95
CA ASN A 205 -3.15 5.60 12.66
C ASN A 205 -3.88 6.32 13.81
N LYS A 206 -3.19 6.44 14.95
CA LYS A 206 -3.64 7.18 16.14
C LYS A 206 -3.47 8.70 15.99
N LEU A 207 -4.05 9.29 14.95
CA LEU A 207 -4.03 10.73 14.71
C LEU A 207 -4.99 11.45 15.66
N THR A 208 -4.54 12.55 16.25
CA THR A 208 -5.41 13.49 16.96
C THR A 208 -6.40 14.16 16.01
N THR A 209 -7.52 14.66 16.53
CA THR A 209 -8.49 15.44 15.73
C THR A 209 -7.85 16.61 15.00
N LYS A 210 -6.88 17.29 15.64
CA LYS A 210 -6.13 18.39 15.02
C LYS A 210 -5.32 17.92 13.82
N GLN A 211 -4.61 16.78 13.94
CA GLN A 211 -3.83 16.21 12.84
C GLN A 211 -4.73 15.73 11.69
N LYS A 212 -5.84 15.04 12.00
CA LYS A 212 -6.81 14.60 10.99
C LYS A 212 -7.37 15.78 10.20
N ASN A 213 -7.81 16.84 10.90
CA ASN A 213 -8.34 18.04 10.25
C ASN A 213 -7.26 18.75 9.42
N TYR A 214 -6.05 18.93 9.96
CA TYR A 214 -4.95 19.58 9.24
C TYR A 214 -4.61 18.86 7.93
N PHE A 215 -4.45 17.53 7.98
CA PHE A 215 -4.24 16.72 6.78
C PHE A 215 -5.42 16.85 5.81
N PHE A 216 -6.64 16.71 6.31
CA PHE A 216 -7.85 16.67 5.49
C PHE A 216 -8.10 17.99 4.76
N ASP A 217 -7.96 19.11 5.45
CA ASP A 217 -8.14 20.45 4.88
C ASP A 217 -7.09 20.70 3.79
N TYR A 218 -5.82 20.36 4.05
CA TYR A 218 -4.74 20.52 3.09
C TYR A 218 -4.93 19.62 1.84
N TYR A 219 -5.31 18.36 2.05
CA TYR A 219 -5.59 17.41 0.97
C TYR A 219 -6.77 17.88 0.10
N LEU A 220 -7.85 18.39 0.70
CA LEU A 220 -8.99 18.92 -0.04
C LEU A 220 -8.66 20.22 -0.78
N GLU A 221 -7.81 21.06 -0.20
CA GLU A 221 -7.34 22.27 -0.87
C GLU A 221 -6.58 21.92 -2.17
N LEU A 222 -5.77 20.87 -2.15
CA LEU A 222 -5.04 20.42 -3.34
C LEU A 222 -5.96 19.75 -4.36
N THR A 223 -6.81 18.82 -3.91
CA THR A 223 -7.64 18.00 -4.81
C THR A 223 -8.88 18.71 -5.33
N LYS A 224 -9.34 19.76 -4.66
CA LYS A 224 -10.61 20.46 -4.97
C LYS A 224 -11.83 19.52 -4.97
N PHE A 225 -11.75 18.37 -4.29
CA PHE A 225 -12.90 17.49 -4.11
C PHE A 225 -13.99 18.17 -3.28
N ASN A 226 -15.24 17.82 -3.54
CA ASN A 226 -16.35 18.33 -2.74
C ASN A 226 -16.23 17.80 -1.30
N GLN A 227 -15.94 18.70 -0.36
CA GLN A 227 -15.66 18.37 1.03
C GLN A 227 -16.77 17.54 1.69
N GLN A 228 -18.04 17.91 1.48
CA GLN A 228 -19.17 17.22 2.11
C GLN A 228 -19.33 15.80 1.56
N ALA A 229 -19.30 15.65 0.24
CA ALA A 229 -19.43 14.35 -0.41
C ALA A 229 -18.24 13.43 -0.05
N PHE A 230 -17.02 13.96 -0.08
CA PHE A 230 -15.82 13.19 0.23
C PHE A 230 -15.79 12.75 1.71
N LYS A 231 -16.13 13.65 2.64
CA LYS A 231 -16.26 13.30 4.06
C LYS A 231 -17.35 12.26 4.30
N SER A 232 -18.49 12.38 3.62
CA SER A 232 -19.57 11.39 3.70
C SER A 232 -19.10 10.01 3.22
N LYS A 233 -18.32 9.96 2.13
CA LYS A 233 -17.78 8.71 1.59
C LYS A 233 -16.77 8.06 2.53
N ILE A 234 -15.84 8.82 3.12
CA ILE A 234 -14.90 8.30 4.14
C ILE A 234 -15.68 7.67 5.30
N ASN A 235 -16.74 8.33 5.76
CA ASN A 235 -17.56 7.82 6.87
C ASN A 235 -18.31 6.53 6.50
N GLU A 236 -18.80 6.42 5.26
CA GLU A 236 -19.45 5.21 4.74
C GLU A 236 -18.52 4.00 4.78
N TYR A 237 -17.22 4.19 4.49
CA TYR A 237 -16.22 3.13 4.55
C TYR A 237 -15.86 2.66 5.97
N GLN A 238 -16.16 3.42 7.03
CA GLN A 238 -15.69 3.10 8.39
C GLN A 238 -16.11 1.70 8.87
N VAL A 239 -17.36 1.30 8.60
CA VAL A 239 -17.89 0.01 9.03
C VAL A 239 -17.12 -1.14 8.39
N VAL A 240 -16.89 -1.06 7.07
CA VAL A 240 -16.20 -2.12 6.33
C VAL A 240 -14.70 -2.11 6.60
N VAL A 241 -14.07 -0.95 6.82
CA VAL A 241 -12.65 -0.86 7.23
C VAL A 241 -12.44 -1.51 8.60
N ASN A 242 -13.32 -1.27 9.57
CA ASN A 242 -13.23 -1.92 10.89
C ASN A 242 -13.34 -3.44 10.76
N LEU A 243 -14.28 -3.92 9.94
CA LEU A 243 -14.47 -5.35 9.71
C LEU A 243 -13.28 -5.97 8.95
N LEU A 244 -12.72 -5.27 7.96
CA LEU A 244 -11.52 -5.69 7.25
C LEU A 244 -10.38 -5.92 8.23
N ASN A 245 -10.15 -4.99 9.16
CA ASN A 245 -9.07 -5.11 10.14
C ASN A 245 -9.29 -6.28 11.10
N GLN A 246 -10.52 -6.53 11.55
CA GLN A 246 -10.83 -7.71 12.37
C GLN A 246 -10.55 -9.02 11.63
N VAL A 247 -10.97 -9.10 10.36
CA VAL A 247 -10.69 -10.28 9.52
C VAL A 247 -9.19 -10.43 9.29
N TRP A 248 -8.48 -9.33 9.01
CA TRP A 248 -7.04 -9.31 8.77
C TRP A 248 -6.25 -9.82 9.97
N GLU A 249 -6.57 -9.33 11.18
CA GLU A 249 -5.94 -9.78 12.43
C GLU A 249 -6.08 -11.29 12.65
N GLU A 250 -7.19 -11.89 12.23
CA GLU A 250 -7.39 -13.34 12.33
C GLU A 250 -6.63 -14.13 11.24
N VAL A 251 -6.55 -13.61 10.02
CA VAL A 251 -5.79 -14.27 8.93
C VAL A 251 -4.28 -14.17 9.14
N ALA A 252 -3.82 -13.09 9.77
CA ALA A 252 -2.38 -12.81 9.93
C ALA A 252 -1.70 -13.63 11.05
N LYS A 253 -2.48 -14.15 12.02
CA LYS A 253 -2.02 -15.04 13.11
C LYS A 253 -1.41 -16.33 12.59
#